data_AF-A0A4U9CW30-F1
#
_entry.id   AF-A0A4U9CW30-F1
#
_cell.length_a   1.000
_cell.length_b   1.000
_cell.length_c   1.000
_cell.angle_alpha   90.00
_cell.angle_beta   90.00
_cell.angle_gamma   90.00
#
_symmetry.space_group_name_H-M   'P 1'
#
loop_
_entity.id
_entity.type
_entity.pdbx_description
1 polymer ?
#
loop_
_entity_poly.entity_id
_entity_poly.type
_entity_poly.pdbx_seq_one_letter_code
_entity_poly.pdbx_strand_id
1 'polypeptide(L)'
;MPGIIDTENGIIHRMPFYDDVKDLPLGEVLANHTGVSVYIQHDISAWTMAESLFGASRGARDVIQVVIDHNVGAGVITDGRLLHAGSSSLVEIGHTQVDPYGKRCYCGKPRLSGNHCQRSRACWSLLRYG
;
A
#
# COMPACT_ATOMS: atom_id res chain seq x y z
N MET A 1 -0.94 2.74 8.19
CA MET A 1 -2.26 3.34 7.87
C MET A 1 -2.45 3.37 6.35
N PRO A 2 -3.69 3.37 5.82
CA PRO A 2 -3.91 3.36 4.37
C PRO A 2 -3.75 4.76 3.78
N GLY A 3 -3.22 4.84 2.57
CA GLY A 3 -3.11 6.10 1.82
C GLY A 3 -1.80 6.28 1.08
N ILE A 4 -1.65 7.44 0.46
CA ILE A 4 -0.39 7.86 -0.16
C ILE A 4 0.40 8.60 0.93
N ILE A 5 1.51 8.03 1.36
CA ILE A 5 2.26 8.49 2.54
C ILE A 5 3.71 8.72 2.13
N ASP A 6 4.21 9.92 2.39
CA ASP A 6 5.63 10.20 2.45
C ASP A 6 6.14 9.82 3.85
N THR A 7 6.81 8.67 3.92
CA THR A 7 7.32 8.12 5.18
C THR A 7 8.57 8.84 5.67
N GLU A 8 9.28 9.56 4.81
CA GLU A 8 10.50 10.30 5.16
C GLU A 8 10.13 11.60 5.88
N ASN A 9 9.17 12.35 5.34
CA ASN A 9 8.72 13.61 5.91
C ASN A 9 7.51 13.46 6.86
N GLY A 10 6.92 12.25 6.95
CA GLY A 10 5.73 12.00 7.77
C GLY A 10 4.48 12.73 7.26
N ILE A 11 4.36 12.89 5.93
CA ILE A 11 3.26 13.60 5.28
C ILE A 11 2.27 12.59 4.69
N ILE A 12 0.98 12.79 4.95
CA ILE A 12 -0.10 12.00 4.35
C ILE A 12 -0.69 12.82 3.19
N HIS A 13 -0.33 12.47 1.97
CA HIS A 13 -0.82 13.15 0.77
C HIS A 13 -2.32 12.95 0.58
N ARG A 14 -2.80 11.71 0.73
CA ARG A 14 -4.23 11.36 0.61
C ARG A 14 -4.58 10.10 1.40
N MET A 15 -5.81 10.01 1.87
CA MET A 15 -6.37 8.80 2.50
C MET A 15 -7.64 8.34 1.79
N PRO A 16 -7.90 7.02 1.70
CA PRO A 16 -9.07 6.50 0.98
C PRO A 16 -10.41 6.70 1.70
N PHE A 17 -10.40 6.97 3.01
CA PHE A 17 -11.61 7.08 3.84
C PHE A 17 -11.86 8.49 4.41
N TYR A 18 -10.96 9.44 4.13
CA TYR A 18 -11.03 10.80 4.63
C TYR A 18 -10.71 11.78 3.49
N ASP A 19 -11.77 12.30 2.85
CA ASP A 19 -11.64 13.14 1.64
C ASP A 19 -10.97 14.50 1.90
N ASP A 20 -11.04 14.99 3.14
CA ASP A 20 -10.46 16.27 3.56
C ASP A 20 -8.95 16.18 3.79
N VAL A 21 -8.37 14.97 3.82
CA VAL A 21 -6.92 14.79 4.02
C VAL A 21 -6.18 15.06 2.72
N LYS A 22 -5.43 16.17 2.73
CA LYS A 22 -4.54 16.60 1.64
C LYS A 22 -3.25 17.14 2.22
N ASP A 23 -2.13 16.52 1.85
CA ASP A 23 -0.77 16.93 2.26
C ASP A 23 -0.65 17.24 3.76
N LEU A 24 -1.22 16.36 4.60
CA LEU A 24 -1.26 16.54 6.05
C LEU A 24 0.11 16.18 6.68
N PRO A 25 0.85 17.12 7.30
CA PRO A 25 2.14 16.86 7.93
C PRO A 25 1.97 16.21 9.32
N LEU A 26 1.35 15.03 9.35
CA LEU A 26 0.95 14.38 10.59
C LEU A 26 2.15 14.07 11.50
N GLY A 27 3.30 13.69 10.92
CA GLY A 27 4.51 13.37 11.66
C GLY A 27 5.00 14.55 12.49
N GLU A 28 5.15 15.71 11.84
CA GLU A 28 5.57 16.95 12.50
C GLU A 28 4.57 17.41 13.55
N VAL A 29 3.27 17.41 13.22
CA VAL A 29 2.21 17.83 14.15
C VAL A 29 2.23 16.99 15.42
N LEU A 30 2.32 15.66 15.30
CA LEU A 30 2.38 14.77 16.46
C LEU A 30 3.69 14.91 17.23
N ALA A 31 4.82 15.05 16.56
CA ALA A 31 6.12 15.22 17.21
C ALA A 31 6.14 16.51 18.05
N ASN A 32 5.63 17.62 17.51
CA ASN A 32 5.53 18.90 18.23
C ASN A 32 4.58 18.83 19.43
N HIS A 33 3.47 18.10 19.30
CA HIS A 33 2.49 17.97 20.37
C HIS A 33 2.92 17.05 21.51
N THR A 34 3.73 16.04 21.21
CA THR A 34 4.07 14.97 22.17
C THR A 34 5.51 15.04 22.68
N GLY A 35 6.40 15.73 21.96
CA GLY A 35 7.82 15.78 22.26
C GLY A 35 8.58 14.48 21.96
N VAL A 36 8.00 13.54 21.20
CA VAL A 36 8.63 12.27 20.85
C VAL A 36 8.80 12.11 19.33
N SER A 37 9.74 11.25 18.93
CA SER A 37 9.91 10.89 17.52
C SER A 37 8.70 10.11 17.00
N VAL A 38 8.21 10.48 15.82
CA VAL A 38 7.03 9.90 15.18
C VAL A 38 7.43 9.29 13.84
N TYR A 39 7.09 8.02 13.64
CA TYR A 39 7.29 7.30 12.39
C TYR A 39 5.94 6.89 11.82
N ILE A 40 5.70 7.21 10.55
CA ILE A 40 4.45 6.90 9.86
C ILE A 40 4.75 5.92 8.75
N GLN A 41 3.99 4.82 8.70
CA GLN A 41 4.15 3.78 7.69
C GLN A 41 2.80 3.41 7.07
N HIS A 42 2.83 3.03 5.80
CA HIS A 42 1.69 2.38 5.15
C HIS A 42 1.32 1.06 5.85
N ASP A 43 0.03 0.74 5.93
CA ASP A 43 -0.46 -0.44 6.67
C ASP A 43 0.06 -1.77 6.12
N ILE A 44 0.03 -2.00 4.81
CA ILE A 44 0.53 -3.25 4.19
C ILE A 44 2.03 -3.43 4.44
N SER A 45 2.82 -2.37 4.34
CA SER A 45 4.25 -2.40 4.63
C SER A 45 4.51 -2.73 6.11
N ALA A 46 3.81 -2.06 7.02
CA ALA A 46 3.92 -2.30 8.45
C ALA A 46 3.51 -3.74 8.82
N TRP A 47 2.45 -4.26 8.20
CA TRP A 47 2.02 -5.64 8.38
C TRP A 47 3.06 -6.63 7.85
N THR A 48 3.62 -6.38 6.66
CA THR A 48 4.66 -7.24 6.08
C THR A 48 5.92 -7.29 6.96
N MET A 49 6.32 -6.15 7.54
CA MET A 49 7.39 -6.13 8.53
C MET A 49 7.03 -6.90 9.79
N ALA A 50 5.79 -6.77 10.29
CA ALA A 50 5.33 -7.50 11.47
C ALA A 50 5.35 -9.02 11.24
N GLU A 51 4.90 -9.52 10.09
CA GLU A 51 4.97 -10.94 9.73
C GLU A 51 6.42 -11.43 9.64
N SER A 52 7.33 -10.59 9.10
CA SER A 52 8.75 -10.94 8.97
C SER A 52 9.50 -10.94 10.30
N LEU A 53 9.08 -10.12 11.27
CA LEU A 53 9.72 -10.03 12.57
C LEU A 53 9.16 -11.05 13.56
N PHE A 54 7.84 -11.23 13.55
CA PHE A 54 7.12 -11.93 14.61
C PHE A 54 6.16 -13.01 14.12
N GLY A 55 5.81 -13.00 12.83
CA GLY A 55 4.75 -13.84 12.28
C GLY A 55 5.25 -14.95 11.34
N ALA A 56 4.43 -15.24 10.34
CA ALA A 56 4.55 -16.41 9.49
C ALA A 56 5.78 -16.39 8.57
N SER A 57 6.35 -15.23 8.30
CA SER A 57 7.52 -15.07 7.42
C SER A 57 8.83 -14.86 8.17
N ARG A 58 8.85 -15.10 9.49
CA ARG A 58 10.06 -14.95 10.31
C ARG A 58 11.18 -15.87 9.83
N GLY A 59 12.35 -15.28 9.58
CA GLY A 59 13.55 -15.97 9.10
C GLY A 59 13.62 -16.16 7.59
N ALA A 60 12.57 -15.81 6.84
CA ALA A 60 12.61 -15.76 5.39
C ALA A 60 13.35 -14.50 4.92
N ARG A 61 14.18 -14.62 3.88
CA ARG A 61 14.87 -13.48 3.26
C ARG A 61 14.07 -12.84 2.13
N ASP A 62 13.22 -13.63 1.48
CA ASP A 62 12.41 -13.18 0.35
C ASP A 62 10.96 -13.53 0.63
N VAL A 63 10.10 -12.52 0.67
CA VAL A 63 8.68 -12.64 1.07
C VAL A 63 7.84 -11.81 0.13
N ILE A 64 6.71 -12.38 -0.32
CA ILE A 64 5.63 -11.61 -0.94
C ILE A 64 4.40 -11.84 -0.08
N GLN A 65 3.94 -10.78 0.59
CA GLN A 65 2.69 -10.79 1.33
C GLN A 65 1.63 -10.09 0.48
N VAL A 66 0.61 -10.84 0.07
CA VAL A 66 -0.56 -10.31 -0.62
C VAL A 66 -1.65 -10.05 0.41
N VAL A 67 -2.09 -8.80 0.51
CA VAL A 67 -3.16 -8.40 1.41
C VAL A 67 -4.41 -8.15 0.59
N ILE A 68 -5.47 -8.89 0.90
CA ILE A 68 -6.77 -8.81 0.24
C ILE A 68 -7.79 -8.39 1.28
N ASP A 69 -8.18 -7.12 1.24
CA ASP A 69 -9.20 -6.57 2.13
C ASP A 69 -10.05 -5.55 1.33
N HIS A 70 -10.36 -4.37 1.90
CA HIS A 70 -11.00 -3.25 1.21
C HIS A 70 -10.21 -2.85 -0.06
N ASN A 71 -8.88 -2.91 0.04
CA ASN A 71 -7.93 -2.75 -1.05
C ASN A 71 -7.12 -4.03 -1.26
N VAL A 72 -6.56 -4.17 -2.45
CA VAL A 72 -5.62 -5.26 -2.77
C VAL A 72 -4.25 -4.65 -2.96
N GLY A 73 -3.28 -5.09 -2.18
CA GLY A 73 -1.90 -4.63 -2.28
C GLY A 73 -0.94 -5.73 -1.86
N ALA A 74 0.35 -5.47 -2.04
CA ALA A 74 1.39 -6.38 -1.63
C ALA A 74 2.52 -5.66 -0.90
N GLY A 75 3.10 -6.35 0.08
CA GLY A 75 4.41 -6.04 0.60
C GLY A 75 5.42 -7.05 0.10
N VAL A 76 6.63 -6.59 -0.22
CA VAL A 76 7.70 -7.44 -0.73
C VAL A 76 8.93 -7.24 0.15
N ILE A 77 9.54 -8.31 0.61
CA ILE A 77 10.85 -8.32 1.25
C ILE A 77 11.80 -9.05 0.30
N THR A 78 13.00 -8.51 0.10
CA THR A 78 14.07 -9.18 -0.63
C THR A 78 15.39 -8.97 0.10
N ASP A 79 16.20 -10.02 0.19
CA ASP A 79 17.42 -10.07 1.00
C ASP A 79 17.20 -9.54 2.46
N GLY A 80 16.06 -9.88 3.05
CA GLY A 80 15.67 -9.47 4.39
C GLY A 80 15.28 -8.00 4.55
N ARG A 81 15.16 -7.25 3.46
CA ARG A 81 14.78 -5.82 3.47
C ARG A 81 13.46 -5.60 2.77
N LEU A 82 12.59 -4.79 3.39
CA LEU A 82 11.35 -4.37 2.75
C LEU A 82 11.66 -3.55 1.49
N LEU A 83 11.13 -4.00 0.36
CA LEU A 83 11.19 -3.29 -0.90
C LEU A 83 10.46 -1.95 -0.77
N HIS A 84 11.07 -0.87 -1.28
CA HIS A 84 10.57 0.50 -1.15
C HIS A 84 10.49 1.03 0.30
N ALA A 85 11.27 0.49 1.25
CA ALA A 85 11.30 1.00 2.63
C ALA A 85 11.60 2.50 2.77
N GLY A 86 12.23 3.13 1.76
CA GLY A 86 12.54 4.56 1.73
C GLY A 86 11.78 5.36 0.67
N SER A 87 10.68 4.84 0.11
CA SER A 87 9.85 5.62 -0.81
C SER A 87 8.38 5.52 -0.47
N SER A 88 7.62 6.54 -0.86
CA SER A 88 6.16 6.57 -0.77
C SER A 88 5.45 5.58 -1.70
N SER A 89 6.22 4.76 -2.44
CA SER A 89 5.73 3.88 -3.49
C SER A 89 5.48 2.47 -2.97
N LEU A 90 4.23 2.05 -2.99
CA LEU A 90 3.80 0.71 -2.63
C LEU A 90 3.78 -0.22 -3.85
N VAL A 91 3.82 -1.52 -3.57
CA VAL A 91 3.44 -2.53 -4.56
C VAL A 91 1.91 -2.63 -4.58
N GLU A 92 1.25 -1.65 -5.19
CA GLU A 92 -0.21 -1.62 -5.36
C GLU A 92 -0.65 -2.55 -6.50
N ILE A 93 -0.55 -3.86 -6.27
CA ILE A 93 -0.95 -4.86 -7.28
C ILE A 93 -2.44 -4.78 -7.64
N GLY A 94 -3.29 -4.25 -6.75
CA GLY A 94 -4.71 -4.02 -7.00
C GLY A 94 -4.98 -3.03 -8.15
N HIS A 95 -3.96 -2.31 -8.61
CA HIS A 95 -4.04 -1.45 -9.79
C HIS A 95 -3.40 -2.04 -11.07
N THR A 96 -3.11 -3.33 -11.05
CA THR A 96 -2.68 -4.06 -12.24
C THR A 96 -3.90 -4.38 -13.10
N GLN A 97 -3.80 -4.15 -14.42
CA GLN A 97 -4.84 -4.56 -15.36
C GLN A 97 -4.82 -6.08 -15.46
N VAL A 98 -5.92 -6.73 -15.06
CA VAL A 98 -6.03 -8.19 -15.17
C VAL A 98 -6.93 -8.61 -16.35
N ASP A 99 -7.96 -7.83 -16.66
CA ASP A 99 -8.77 -8.01 -17.86
C ASP A 99 -8.84 -6.71 -18.70
N PRO A 100 -8.53 -6.76 -20.01
CA PRO A 100 -8.60 -5.59 -20.88
C PRO A 100 -9.98 -4.92 -20.97
N TYR A 101 -11.06 -5.65 -20.71
CA TYR A 101 -12.44 -5.17 -20.93
C TYR A 101 -13.20 -4.91 -19.63
N GLY A 102 -12.59 -5.13 -18.47
CA GLY A 102 -13.30 -4.98 -17.20
C GLY A 102 -13.47 -3.53 -16.72
N LYS A 103 -14.10 -3.40 -15.55
CA LYS A 103 -14.61 -2.12 -15.05
C LYS A 103 -13.49 -1.13 -14.72
N ARG A 104 -13.73 0.13 -15.06
CA ARG A 104 -12.85 1.27 -14.78
C ARG A 104 -12.56 1.41 -13.27
N CYS A 105 -11.29 1.54 -12.93
CA CYS A 105 -10.82 1.84 -11.58
C CYS A 105 -10.90 3.34 -11.29
N TYR A 106 -11.12 3.67 -10.02
CA TYR A 106 -11.13 5.05 -9.53
C TYR A 106 -9.75 5.71 -9.56
N CYS A 107 -8.65 4.95 -9.70
CA CYS A 107 -7.30 5.52 -9.72
C CYS A 107 -7.02 6.37 -10.98
N GLY A 108 -7.87 6.28 -12.01
CA GLY A 108 -7.80 7.14 -13.18
C GLY A 108 -6.59 6.94 -14.10
N LYS A 109 -5.65 6.03 -13.79
CA LYS A 109 -4.44 5.80 -14.58
C LYS A 109 -4.77 5.09 -15.92
N PRO A 110 -4.52 5.72 -17.09
CA PRO A 110 -4.56 5.05 -18.38
C PRO A 110 -3.30 4.19 -18.58
N ARG A 111 -3.42 3.04 -19.26
CA ARG A 111 -2.27 2.22 -19.70
C ARG A 111 -2.26 2.02 -21.21
N LEU A 112 -1.14 1.48 -21.72
CA LEU A 112 -0.75 1.35 -23.13
C LEU A 112 -1.83 0.83 -24.09
N SER A 113 -2.83 0.07 -23.63
CA SER A 113 -3.88 -0.49 -24.49
C SER A 113 -5.13 0.40 -24.66
N GLY A 114 -5.12 1.65 -24.18
CA GLY A 114 -6.30 2.52 -24.17
C GLY A 114 -7.37 2.13 -23.12
N ASN A 115 -7.08 1.10 -22.32
CA ASN A 115 -7.96 0.61 -21.25
C ASN A 115 -7.53 1.17 -19.90
N HIS A 116 -8.44 1.07 -18.93
CA HIS A 116 -8.25 1.57 -17.59
C HIS A 116 -7.90 0.42 -16.63
N CYS A 117 -7.11 0.74 -15.61
CA CYS A 117 -6.91 -0.11 -14.44
C CYS A 117 -8.25 -0.66 -13.92
N GLN A 118 -8.25 -1.87 -13.34
CA GLN A 118 -9.45 -2.46 -12.73
C GLN A 118 -9.53 -2.23 -11.22
N ARG A 119 -10.73 -2.31 -10.64
CA ARG A 119 -11.00 -2.10 -9.21
C ARG A 119 -10.58 -3.34 -8.40
N SER A 120 -10.23 -3.18 -7.12
CA SER A 120 -9.90 -4.29 -6.19
C SER A 120 -10.92 -5.44 -6.17
N ARG A 121 -12.20 -5.15 -6.42
CA ARG A 121 -13.26 -6.17 -6.55
C ARG A 121 -13.12 -7.11 -7.77
N ALA A 122 -12.38 -6.72 -8.80
CA ALA A 122 -12.08 -7.62 -9.94
C ALA A 122 -11.07 -8.72 -9.55
N CYS A 123 -10.15 -8.41 -8.63
CA CYS A 123 -9.24 -9.42 -8.06
C CYS A 123 -10.02 -10.44 -7.21
N TRP A 124 -11.05 -9.98 -6.47
CA TRP A 124 -11.99 -10.84 -5.76
C TRP A 124 -12.74 -11.83 -6.67
N SER A 125 -13.09 -11.45 -7.91
CA SER A 125 -13.74 -12.39 -8.83
C SER A 125 -12.79 -13.47 -9.35
N LEU A 126 -11.50 -13.16 -9.55
CA LEU A 126 -10.52 -14.12 -10.04
C LEU A 126 -10.19 -15.21 -9.01
N LEU A 127 -10.19 -14.87 -7.72
CA LEU A 127 -9.95 -15.82 -6.63
C LEU A 127 -11.13 -16.74 -6.33
N ARG A 128 -12.31 -16.47 -6.89
CA ARG A 128 -13.49 -17.35 -6.78
C ARG A 128 -13.56 -18.43 -7.87
N TYR A 129 -12.65 -18.43 -8.83
CA TYR A 129 -12.57 -19.44 -9.89
C TYR A 129 -11.37 -20.40 -9.72
N GLY A 130 -10.85 -20.53 -8.50
CA GLY A 130 -9.85 -21.54 -8.12
C GLY A 130 -10.48 -22.65 -7.30
#